data_AF-D8RLJ2-F1
#
_entry.id   AF-D8RLJ2-F1
#
_cell.length_a   1.000
_cell.length_b   1.000
_cell.length_c   1.000
_cell.angle_alpha   90.00
_cell.angle_beta   90.00
_cell.angle_gamma   90.00
#
_symmetry.space_group_name_H-M   'P 1'
#
loop_
_entity.id
_entity.type
_entity.pdbx_description
1 polymer ?
#
loop_
_entity_poly.entity_id
_entity_poly.type
_entity_poly.pdbx_seq_one_letter_code
_entity_poly.pdbx_strand_id
1 'polypeptide(L)'
;MVESMMESLRNGMGSWHTRAKTIWELQQMGFTAGQLYDVALVTAHLQTAMVVASKVYDSLVLAQASSELLSALESNEMHVCSLYELRILSSKQRKAAAEYVVEKGLDTKGAEELARAIKQHERRAELREGFSPLPGDCLALMHYRAAKESSQADEKQSLAQRALENDMRIARLCNCHRKVANSPGSLEQHKHNTIGFIQHCLSGTKVYYSYVKVS
;
A
#
# COMPACT_ATOMS: atom_id res chain seq x y z
N MET A 1 14.84 21.74 -28.51
CA MET A 1 14.74 20.59 -27.58
C MET A 1 14.25 21.05 -26.21
N VAL A 2 14.94 21.98 -25.54
CA VAL A 2 14.46 22.54 -24.25
C VAL A 2 13.10 23.24 -24.40
N GLU A 3 12.93 24.08 -25.43
CA GLU A 3 11.67 24.80 -25.66
C GLU A 3 10.47 23.86 -25.83
N SER A 4 10.63 22.79 -26.60
CA SER A 4 9.58 21.77 -26.79
C SER A 4 9.26 21.00 -25.50
N MET A 5 10.24 20.79 -24.61
CA MET A 5 10.01 20.16 -23.31
C MET A 5 9.23 21.09 -22.37
N MET A 6 9.59 22.38 -22.36
CA MET A 6 8.90 23.41 -21.60
C MET A 6 7.46 23.60 -22.09
N GLU A 7 7.25 23.59 -23.41
CA GLU A 7 5.93 23.63 -24.03
C GLU A 7 5.09 22.39 -23.68
N SER A 8 5.71 21.20 -23.67
CA SER A 8 5.05 19.97 -23.21
C SER A 8 4.58 20.05 -21.77
N LEU A 9 5.39 20.60 -20.86
CA LEU A 9 5.00 20.78 -19.47
C LEU A 9 3.92 21.85 -19.30
N ARG A 10 4.03 22.97 -20.02
CA ARG A 10 3.06 24.07 -19.99
C ARG A 10 1.67 23.60 -20.42
N ASN A 11 1.61 22.78 -21.46
CA ASN A 11 0.36 22.26 -22.02
C ASN A 11 -0.14 20.99 -21.29
N GLY A 12 0.58 20.52 -20.26
CA GLY A 12 0.22 19.30 -19.53
C GLY A 12 0.24 18.02 -20.38
N MET A 13 1.02 18.00 -21.46
CA MET A 13 1.02 16.89 -22.42
C MET A 13 1.63 15.61 -21.82
N GLY A 14 1.02 14.47 -22.15
CA GLY A 14 1.45 13.14 -21.71
C GLY A 14 0.98 12.75 -20.30
N SER A 15 1.30 11.51 -19.90
CA SER A 15 1.00 11.01 -18.55
C SER A 15 1.85 11.74 -17.49
N TRP A 16 1.42 11.70 -16.22
CA TRP A 16 2.22 12.24 -15.12
C TRP A 16 3.63 11.65 -15.10
N HIS A 17 3.78 10.38 -15.49
CA HIS A 17 5.06 9.67 -15.57
C HIS A 17 5.98 10.27 -16.64
N THR A 18 5.43 10.57 -17.81
CA THR A 18 6.16 11.26 -18.89
C THR A 18 6.59 12.65 -18.44
N ARG A 19 5.67 13.43 -17.85
CA ARG A 19 5.98 14.77 -17.34
C ARG A 19 7.04 14.73 -16.24
N ALA A 20 7.02 13.73 -15.35
CA ALA A 20 8.03 13.53 -14.33
C ALA A 20 9.43 13.30 -14.93
N LYS A 21 9.53 12.55 -16.03
CA LYS A 21 10.80 12.36 -16.76
C LYS A 21 11.28 13.67 -17.37
N THR A 22 10.40 14.43 -18.02
CA THR A 22 10.72 15.76 -18.56
C THR A 22 11.20 16.73 -17.48
N ILE A 23 10.54 16.76 -16.31
CA ILE A 23 10.97 17.56 -15.15
C ILE A 23 12.37 17.16 -14.71
N TRP A 24 12.64 15.85 -14.58
CA TRP A 24 13.96 15.36 -14.18
C TRP A 24 15.04 15.77 -15.19
N GLU A 25 14.80 15.61 -16.49
CA GLU A 25 15.73 15.98 -17.55
C GLU A 25 16.06 17.48 -17.53
N LEU A 26 15.04 18.35 -17.39
CA LEU A 26 15.26 19.80 -17.26
C LEU A 26 16.06 20.15 -16.00
N GLN A 27 15.80 19.49 -14.88
CA GLN A 27 16.60 19.67 -13.66
C GLN A 27 18.07 19.25 -13.89
N GLN A 28 18.34 18.17 -14.63
CA GLN A 28 19.71 17.78 -15.00
C GLN A 28 20.40 18.81 -15.92
N MET A 29 19.63 19.55 -16.71
CA MET A 29 20.13 20.66 -17.55
C MET A 29 20.35 21.96 -16.77
N GLY A 30 20.09 22.00 -15.46
CA GLY A 30 20.34 23.15 -14.60
C GLY A 30 19.12 24.05 -14.36
N PHE A 31 17.93 23.68 -14.85
CA PHE A 31 16.71 24.42 -14.55
C PHE A 31 16.31 24.26 -13.08
N THR A 32 16.02 25.38 -12.43
CA THR A 32 15.58 25.38 -11.03
C THR A 32 14.09 25.02 -10.91
N ALA A 33 13.69 24.51 -9.74
CA ALA A 33 12.29 24.20 -9.48
C ALA A 33 11.35 25.41 -9.60
N GLY A 34 11.85 26.62 -9.30
CA GLY A 34 11.10 27.88 -9.48
C GLY A 34 10.84 28.19 -10.96
N GLN A 35 11.87 28.09 -11.81
CA GLN A 35 11.71 28.28 -13.26
C GLN A 35 10.73 27.26 -13.87
N LEU A 36 10.73 26.02 -13.37
CA LEU A 36 9.78 24.99 -13.81
C LEU A 36 8.36 25.26 -13.30
N TYR A 37 8.21 25.83 -12.10
CA TYR A 37 6.91 26.24 -11.57
C TYR A 37 6.28 27.34 -12.43
N ASP A 38 7.05 28.34 -12.87
CA ASP A 38 6.54 29.45 -13.70
C ASP A 38 5.96 28.98 -15.05
N VAL A 39 6.34 27.79 -15.51
CA VAL A 39 5.89 27.22 -16.77
C VAL A 39 4.82 26.15 -16.58
N ALA A 40 5.03 25.23 -15.64
CA ALA A 40 4.18 24.04 -15.46
C ALA A 40 3.15 24.20 -14.33
N LEU A 41 3.28 25.22 -13.48
CA LEU A 41 2.50 25.43 -12.26
C LEU A 41 2.56 24.23 -11.29
N VAL A 42 3.63 23.42 -11.37
CA VAL A 42 3.89 22.28 -10.49
C VAL A 42 4.83 22.72 -9.37
N THR A 43 4.37 22.65 -8.11
CA THR A 43 5.17 23.08 -6.95
C THR A 43 6.46 22.27 -6.82
N ALA A 44 7.51 22.84 -6.22
CA ALA A 44 8.79 22.14 -6.03
C ALA A 44 8.66 20.82 -5.25
N HIS A 45 7.74 20.77 -4.28
CA HIS A 45 7.42 19.55 -3.54
C HIS A 45 6.81 18.49 -4.46
N LEU A 46 5.82 18.87 -5.27
CA LEU A 46 5.18 17.95 -6.23
C LEU A 46 6.15 17.52 -7.33
N GLN A 47 7.04 18.40 -7.82
CA GLN A 47 8.10 18.03 -8.77
C GLN A 47 8.99 16.92 -8.20
N THR A 48 9.41 17.06 -6.94
CA THR A 48 10.23 16.04 -6.25
C THR A 48 9.44 14.73 -6.10
N ALA A 49 8.18 14.81 -5.71
CA ALA A 49 7.31 13.66 -5.56
C ALA A 49 7.12 12.91 -6.89
N MET A 50 6.84 13.64 -7.98
CA MET A 50 6.71 13.11 -9.33
C MET A 50 7.98 12.38 -9.80
N VAL A 51 9.15 12.98 -9.62
CA VAL A 51 10.44 12.39 -10.04
C VAL A 51 10.79 11.13 -9.25
N VAL A 52 10.47 11.08 -7.95
CA VAL A 52 10.71 9.89 -7.14
C VAL A 52 9.66 8.81 -7.42
N ALA A 53 8.38 9.19 -7.56
CA ALA A 53 7.30 8.30 -7.93
C ALA A 53 7.53 7.68 -9.31
N SER A 54 8.10 8.42 -10.27
CA SER A 54 8.42 7.87 -11.60
C SER A 54 9.46 6.76 -11.53
N LYS A 55 10.46 6.86 -10.64
CA LYS A 55 11.42 5.79 -10.38
C LYS A 55 10.78 4.58 -9.71
N VAL A 56 9.82 4.80 -8.83
CA VAL A 56 9.01 3.71 -8.25
C VAL A 56 8.22 3.02 -9.36
N TYR A 57 7.54 3.79 -10.22
CA TYR A 57 6.79 3.29 -11.37
C TYR A 57 7.68 2.50 -12.35
N ASP A 58 8.84 3.03 -12.73
CA ASP A 58 9.81 2.32 -13.58
C ASP A 58 10.24 0.99 -12.94
N SER A 59 10.38 0.94 -11.61
CA SER A 59 10.67 -0.32 -10.91
C SER A 59 9.51 -1.34 -10.93
N LEU A 60 8.26 -0.89 -11.10
CA LEU A 60 7.09 -1.75 -11.32
C LEU A 60 7.10 -2.33 -12.74
N VAL A 61 7.43 -1.50 -13.73
CA VAL A 61 7.58 -1.92 -15.14
C VAL A 61 8.66 -3.01 -15.24
N LEU A 62 9.83 -2.79 -14.62
CA LEU A 62 10.90 -3.79 -14.57
C LEU A 62 10.50 -5.08 -13.84
N ALA A 63 9.63 -4.98 -12.83
CA ALA A 63 9.07 -6.12 -12.11
C ALA A 63 7.89 -6.80 -12.84
N GLN A 64 7.64 -6.44 -14.10
CA GLN A 64 6.56 -6.98 -14.93
C GLN A 64 5.20 -6.89 -14.21
N ALA A 65 4.89 -5.69 -13.70
CA ALA A 65 3.53 -5.36 -13.25
C ALA A 65 2.53 -5.51 -14.42
N SER A 66 1.27 -5.84 -14.10
CA SER A 66 0.26 -6.02 -15.14
C SER A 66 -0.10 -4.69 -15.82
N SER A 67 -0.54 -4.77 -17.08
CA SER A 67 -1.01 -3.61 -17.85
C SER A 67 -2.12 -2.84 -17.14
N GLU A 68 -3.01 -3.55 -16.47
CA GLU A 68 -4.15 -2.98 -15.75
C GLU A 68 -3.68 -2.15 -14.56
N LEU A 69 -2.69 -2.64 -13.80
CA LEU A 69 -2.11 -1.90 -12.68
C LEU A 69 -1.42 -0.62 -13.16
N LEU A 70 -0.59 -0.74 -14.20
CA LEU A 70 0.15 0.39 -14.77
C LEU A 70 -0.80 1.47 -15.31
N SER A 71 -1.86 1.06 -16.02
CA SER A 71 -2.89 1.97 -16.51
C SER A 71 -3.67 2.63 -15.37
N ALA A 72 -4.02 1.90 -14.31
CA ALA A 72 -4.71 2.46 -13.16
C ALA A 72 -3.85 3.54 -12.48
N LEU A 73 -2.56 3.27 -12.28
CA LEU A 73 -1.61 4.21 -11.68
C LEU A 73 -1.37 5.46 -12.54
N GLU A 74 -1.43 5.36 -13.87
CA GLU A 74 -1.29 6.52 -14.76
C GLU A 74 -2.57 7.34 -14.88
N SER A 75 -3.75 6.71 -14.75
CA SER A 75 -5.04 7.36 -14.92
C SER A 75 -5.39 8.40 -13.85
N ASN A 76 -4.77 8.33 -12.68
CA ASN A 76 -5.06 9.20 -11.55
C ASN A 76 -3.78 9.79 -10.95
N GLU A 77 -3.63 11.11 -11.07
CA GLU A 77 -2.48 11.85 -10.55
C GLU A 77 -2.34 11.78 -9.03
N MET A 78 -3.41 11.46 -8.29
CA MET A 78 -3.33 11.24 -6.84
C MET A 78 -2.40 10.07 -6.48
N HIS A 79 -2.22 9.11 -7.39
CA HIS A 79 -1.28 8.00 -7.19
C HIS A 79 0.19 8.44 -7.21
N VAL A 80 0.52 9.64 -7.69
CA VAL A 80 1.88 10.19 -7.58
C VAL A 80 2.32 10.23 -6.11
N CYS A 81 1.49 10.81 -5.25
CA CYS A 81 1.79 10.93 -3.83
C CYS A 81 1.79 9.57 -3.14
N SER A 82 0.84 8.68 -3.47
CA SER A 82 0.85 7.31 -2.93
C SER A 82 2.11 6.53 -3.33
N LEU A 83 2.54 6.61 -4.59
CA LEU A 83 3.77 5.95 -5.08
C LEU A 83 5.03 6.54 -4.47
N TYR A 84 5.05 7.86 -4.21
CA TYR A 84 6.14 8.51 -3.51
C TYR A 84 6.38 7.92 -2.11
N GLU A 85 5.32 7.55 -1.38
CA GLU A 85 5.46 6.92 -0.07
C GLU A 85 6.03 5.50 -0.12
N LEU A 86 5.84 4.79 -1.25
CA LEU A 86 6.42 3.46 -1.46
C LEU A 86 7.93 3.50 -1.75
N ARG A 87 8.57 4.68 -1.84
CA ARG A 87 9.99 4.83 -2.19
C ARG A 87 10.94 4.05 -1.28
N ILE A 88 10.59 3.88 -0.01
CA ILE A 88 11.42 3.20 1.00
C ILE A 88 11.42 1.67 0.86
N LEU A 89 10.53 1.12 0.04
CA LEU A 89 10.37 -0.32 -0.17
C LEU A 89 11.35 -0.83 -1.24
N SER A 90 11.70 -2.12 -1.18
CA SER A 90 12.43 -2.82 -2.25
C SER A 90 11.56 -3.01 -3.49
N SER A 91 12.16 -3.26 -4.66
CA SER A 91 11.43 -3.49 -5.92
C SER A 91 10.37 -4.60 -5.79
N LYS A 92 10.69 -5.71 -5.11
CA LYS A 92 9.74 -6.81 -4.85
C LYS A 92 8.56 -6.37 -3.97
N GLN A 93 8.81 -5.56 -2.95
CA GLN A 93 7.75 -5.04 -2.07
C GLN A 93 6.88 -3.99 -2.76
N ARG A 94 7.47 -3.14 -3.61
CA ARG A 94 6.75 -2.07 -4.34
C ARG A 94 5.63 -2.62 -5.21
N LYS A 95 5.86 -3.73 -5.94
CA LYS A 95 4.83 -4.35 -6.77
C LYS A 95 3.59 -4.75 -5.96
N ALA A 96 3.79 -5.56 -4.93
CA ALA A 96 2.68 -6.00 -4.07
C ALA A 96 2.00 -4.82 -3.36
N ALA A 97 2.77 -3.83 -2.91
CA ALA A 97 2.22 -2.64 -2.26
C ALA A 97 1.39 -1.77 -3.22
N ALA A 98 1.86 -1.57 -4.46
CA ALA A 98 1.14 -0.81 -5.47
C ALA A 98 -0.18 -1.49 -5.88
N GLU A 99 -0.16 -2.81 -6.04
CA GLU A 99 -1.38 -3.62 -6.25
C GLU A 99 -2.39 -3.40 -5.11
N TYR A 100 -1.92 -3.46 -3.86
CA TYR A 100 -2.77 -3.25 -2.69
C TYR A 100 -3.33 -1.81 -2.60
N VAL A 101 -2.52 -0.80 -2.92
CA VAL A 101 -2.95 0.61 -2.94
C VAL A 101 -4.08 0.82 -3.94
N VAL A 102 -3.97 0.25 -5.15
CA VAL A 102 -5.01 0.36 -6.17
C VAL A 102 -6.24 -0.47 -5.80
N GLU A 103 -6.07 -1.71 -5.33
CA GLU A 103 -7.18 -2.58 -4.94
C GLU A 103 -8.04 -1.98 -3.81
N LYS A 104 -7.39 -1.37 -2.81
CA LYS A 104 -8.06 -0.79 -1.64
C LYS A 104 -8.35 0.70 -1.76
N GLY A 105 -7.94 1.34 -2.85
CA GLY A 105 -8.11 2.78 -3.05
C GLY A 105 -7.44 3.62 -1.96
N LEU A 106 -6.22 3.25 -1.55
CA LEU A 106 -5.51 3.95 -0.48
C LEU A 106 -5.06 5.35 -0.93
N ASP A 107 -5.32 6.34 -0.09
CA ASP A 107 -4.80 7.70 -0.24
C ASP A 107 -3.30 7.76 0.17
N THR A 108 -2.71 8.95 0.09
CA THR A 108 -1.31 9.18 0.44
C THR A 108 -0.98 8.70 1.86
N LYS A 109 -1.87 8.98 2.82
CA LYS A 109 -1.65 8.60 4.23
C LYS A 109 -1.74 7.09 4.41
N GLY A 110 -2.71 6.44 3.77
CA GLY A 110 -2.81 4.99 3.74
C GLY A 110 -1.59 4.32 3.11
N ALA A 111 -1.04 4.89 2.04
CA ALA A 111 0.18 4.41 1.40
C ALA A 111 1.42 4.58 2.29
N GLU A 112 1.53 5.69 3.03
CA GLU A 112 2.57 5.91 4.05
C GLU A 112 2.47 4.86 5.17
N GLU A 113 1.27 4.68 5.73
CA GLU A 113 1.00 3.68 6.77
C GLU A 113 1.36 2.27 6.30
N LEU A 114 1.01 1.93 5.06
CA LEU A 114 1.34 0.65 4.42
C LEU A 114 2.85 0.46 4.28
N ALA A 115 3.57 1.45 3.74
CA ALA A 115 5.02 1.38 3.54
C ALA A 115 5.75 1.18 4.87
N ARG A 116 5.33 1.91 5.91
CA ARG A 116 5.85 1.77 7.28
C ARG A 116 5.55 0.39 7.86
N ALA A 117 4.34 -0.13 7.67
CA ALA A 117 3.94 -1.45 8.15
C ALA A 117 4.81 -2.55 7.53
N ILE A 118 5.06 -2.50 6.22
CA ILE A 118 5.92 -3.45 5.50
C ILE A 118 7.36 -3.40 6.03
N LYS A 119 7.95 -2.20 6.18
CA LYS A 119 9.32 -2.07 6.72
C LYS A 119 9.43 -2.52 8.17
N GLN A 120 8.41 -2.25 8.98
CA GLN A 120 8.38 -2.70 10.37
C GLN A 120 8.25 -4.22 10.47
N HIS A 121 7.46 -4.84 9.60
CA HIS A 121 7.38 -6.30 9.49
C HIS A 121 8.74 -6.89 9.09
N GLU A 122 9.41 -6.29 8.10
CA GLU A 122 10.75 -6.69 7.66
C GLU A 122 11.81 -6.60 8.79
N ARG A 123 11.73 -5.58 9.64
CA ARG A 123 12.71 -5.35 10.71
C ARG A 123 12.52 -6.24 11.94
N ARG A 124 11.28 -6.60 12.28
CA ARG A 124 10.92 -7.31 13.53
C ARG A 124 10.49 -8.75 13.24
N ALA A 125 11.43 -9.58 12.81
CA ALA A 125 11.16 -10.95 12.37
C ALA A 125 10.57 -11.83 13.49
N GLU A 126 11.05 -11.61 14.71
CA GLU A 126 10.66 -12.28 15.94
C GLU A 126 9.22 -12.00 16.39
N LEU A 127 8.58 -10.96 15.85
CA LEU A 127 7.23 -10.56 16.22
C LEU A 127 6.19 -10.81 15.11
N ARG A 128 6.53 -11.63 14.10
CA ARG A 128 5.66 -11.92 12.93
C ARG A 128 4.66 -13.05 13.15
N GLU A 129 4.49 -13.55 14.37
CA GLU A 129 3.71 -14.77 14.66
C GLU A 129 2.35 -14.77 13.95
N GLY A 130 2.21 -15.64 12.95
CA GLY A 130 0.99 -15.80 12.18
C GLY A 130 0.78 -14.82 11.02
N PHE A 131 1.58 -13.78 10.80
CA PHE A 131 1.36 -12.79 9.73
C PHE A 131 2.37 -12.91 8.60
N SER A 132 1.89 -13.02 7.35
CA SER A 132 2.75 -13.11 6.18
C SER A 132 3.39 -11.75 5.83
N PRO A 133 4.46 -11.69 5.02
CA PRO A 133 5.06 -10.43 4.57
C PRO A 133 4.23 -9.73 3.47
N LEU A 134 2.96 -10.10 3.31
CA LEU A 134 2.07 -9.48 2.33
C LEU A 134 1.57 -8.12 2.86
N PRO A 135 1.30 -7.14 1.97
CA PRO A 135 0.96 -5.77 2.36
C PRO A 135 -0.21 -5.67 3.37
N GLY A 136 -1.31 -6.39 3.14
CA GLY A 136 -2.46 -6.41 4.04
C GLY A 136 -2.15 -7.00 5.42
N ASP A 137 -1.45 -8.14 5.48
CA ASP A 137 -1.04 -8.77 6.75
C ASP A 137 -0.07 -7.87 7.55
N CYS A 138 0.80 -7.14 6.85
CA CYS A 138 1.68 -6.15 7.49
C CYS A 138 0.88 -5.04 8.17
N LEU A 139 -0.13 -4.47 7.48
CA LEU A 139 -1.04 -3.48 8.06
C LEU A 139 -1.84 -4.06 9.23
N ALA A 140 -2.38 -5.27 9.07
CA ALA A 140 -3.13 -5.95 10.11
C ALA A 140 -2.29 -6.14 11.39
N LEU A 141 -1.05 -6.60 11.24
CA LEU A 141 -0.10 -6.74 12.35
C LEU A 141 0.22 -5.39 13.01
N MET A 142 0.39 -4.33 12.23
CA MET A 142 0.62 -2.98 12.76
C MET A 142 -0.56 -2.52 13.63
N HIS A 143 -1.79 -2.65 13.13
CA HIS A 143 -3.00 -2.26 13.86
C HIS A 143 -3.26 -3.15 15.08
N TYR A 144 -3.02 -4.46 14.98
CA TYR A 144 -3.14 -5.38 16.11
C TYR A 144 -2.23 -4.98 17.28
N ARG A 145 -0.98 -4.62 17.00
CA ARG A 145 -0.04 -4.16 18.04
C ARG A 145 -0.49 -2.86 18.67
N ALA A 146 -0.89 -1.89 17.85
CA ALA A 146 -1.42 -0.62 18.34
C ALA A 146 -2.66 -0.83 19.23
N ALA A 147 -3.57 -1.74 18.85
CA ALA A 147 -4.74 -2.09 19.66
C ALA A 147 -4.36 -2.71 21.01
N LYS A 148 -3.31 -3.55 21.05
CA LYS A 148 -2.82 -4.18 22.27
C LYS A 148 -2.17 -3.17 23.24
N GLU A 149 -1.53 -2.13 22.69
CA GLU A 149 -0.87 -1.07 23.46
C GLU A 149 -1.82 0.04 23.88
N SER A 150 -2.98 0.21 23.21
CA SER A 150 -3.96 1.24 23.58
C SER A 150 -4.66 0.89 24.89
N SER A 151 -4.72 1.89 25.77
CA SER A 151 -5.45 1.81 27.04
C SER A 151 -6.90 2.28 26.93
N GLN A 152 -7.26 2.95 25.83
CA GLN A 152 -8.62 3.46 25.59
C GLN A 152 -9.45 2.40 24.86
N ALA A 153 -10.63 2.09 25.38
CA ALA A 153 -11.49 1.03 24.83
C ALA A 153 -11.92 1.32 23.38
N ASP A 154 -12.32 2.55 23.08
CA ASP A 154 -12.81 2.94 21.75
C ASP A 154 -11.71 2.89 20.69
N GLU A 155 -10.52 3.38 21.03
CA GLU A 155 -9.35 3.33 20.13
C GLU A 155 -8.90 1.87 19.91
N LYS A 156 -8.88 1.06 20.96
CA LYS A 156 -8.59 -0.37 20.87
C LYS A 156 -9.57 -1.10 19.95
N GLN A 157 -10.87 -0.82 20.04
CA GLN A 157 -11.89 -1.43 19.18
C GLN A 157 -11.73 -1.00 17.72
N SER A 158 -11.52 0.30 17.47
CA SER A 158 -11.29 0.83 16.13
C SER A 158 -10.04 0.20 15.46
N LEU A 159 -8.93 0.11 16.19
CA LEU A 159 -7.71 -0.50 15.70
C LEU A 159 -7.87 -2.01 15.45
N ALA A 160 -8.60 -2.72 16.32
CA ALA A 160 -8.90 -4.14 16.11
C ALA A 160 -9.75 -4.36 14.85
N GLN A 161 -10.73 -3.50 14.59
CA GLN A 161 -11.53 -3.55 13.37
C GLN A 161 -10.68 -3.31 12.12
N ARG A 162 -9.82 -2.28 12.13
CA ARG A 162 -8.88 -2.01 11.04
C ARG A 162 -7.90 -3.15 10.80
N ALA A 163 -7.49 -3.86 11.85
CA ALA A 163 -6.66 -5.05 11.70
C ALA A 163 -7.40 -6.16 10.95
N LEU A 164 -8.68 -6.38 11.27
CA LEU A 164 -9.53 -7.38 10.63
C LEU A 164 -9.78 -7.10 9.15
N GLU A 165 -10.04 -5.84 8.81
CA GLU A 165 -10.32 -5.40 7.43
C GLU A 165 -9.12 -5.58 6.49
N ASN A 166 -7.91 -5.44 7.03
CA ASN A 166 -6.66 -5.53 6.26
C ASN A 166 -6.05 -6.95 6.23
N ASP A 167 -6.48 -7.86 7.12
CA ASP A 167 -5.98 -9.24 7.15
C ASP A 167 -6.33 -9.98 5.86
N MET A 168 -5.30 -10.32 5.08
CA MET A 168 -5.50 -10.97 3.79
C MET A 168 -6.00 -12.41 3.92
N ARG A 169 -5.87 -13.05 5.08
CA ARG A 169 -6.52 -14.35 5.31
C ARG A 169 -8.03 -14.21 5.36
N ILE A 170 -8.53 -13.14 5.99
CA ILE A 170 -9.97 -12.84 6.05
C ILE A 170 -10.43 -12.34 4.69
N ALA A 171 -9.67 -11.48 4.00
CA ALA A 171 -10.01 -11.04 2.65
C ALA A 171 -10.06 -12.20 1.63
N ARG A 172 -9.14 -13.17 1.72
CA ARG A 172 -9.17 -14.40 0.90
C ARG A 172 -10.33 -15.30 1.27
N LEU A 173 -10.64 -15.48 2.55
CA LEU A 173 -11.84 -16.22 2.98
C LEU A 173 -13.10 -15.53 2.47
N CYS A 174 -13.26 -14.20 2.62
CA CYS A 174 -14.41 -13.44 2.14
C CYS A 174 -14.52 -13.41 0.60
N ASN A 175 -13.41 -13.30 -0.14
CA ASN A 175 -13.40 -13.40 -1.60
C ASN A 175 -13.63 -14.84 -2.11
N CYS A 176 -13.16 -15.86 -1.39
CA CYS A 176 -13.57 -17.24 -1.61
C CYS A 176 -15.06 -17.41 -1.30
N HIS A 177 -15.62 -16.83 -0.24
CA HIS A 177 -17.05 -16.88 0.07
C HIS A 177 -17.92 -16.29 -1.05
N ARG A 178 -17.48 -15.22 -1.73
CA ARG A 178 -18.18 -14.68 -2.90
C ARG A 178 -18.22 -15.65 -4.09
N LYS A 179 -17.24 -16.55 -4.20
CA LYS A 179 -17.18 -17.62 -5.22
C LYS A 179 -17.80 -18.95 -4.73
N VAL A 180 -17.87 -19.18 -3.42
CA VAL A 180 -18.29 -20.43 -2.75
C VAL A 180 -19.70 -20.34 -2.16
N ALA A 181 -20.42 -19.22 -2.33
CA ALA A 181 -21.85 -19.07 -1.99
C ALA A 181 -22.80 -20.09 -2.68
N ASN A 182 -22.26 -21.10 -3.38
CA ASN A 182 -22.95 -22.25 -3.92
C ASN A 182 -22.74 -23.57 -3.13
N SER A 183 -22.18 -23.59 -1.91
CA SER A 183 -22.11 -24.83 -1.09
C SER A 183 -22.05 -24.60 0.43
N PRO A 184 -22.98 -25.18 1.24
CA PRO A 184 -23.06 -24.97 2.69
C PRO A 184 -22.38 -26.13 3.46
N GLY A 185 -21.32 -25.84 4.23
CA GLY A 185 -20.74 -26.85 5.14
C GLY A 185 -19.49 -26.43 5.91
N SER A 186 -18.65 -25.56 5.36
CA SER A 186 -17.38 -25.13 5.99
C SER A 186 -17.49 -23.86 6.86
N LEU A 187 -18.71 -23.37 7.08
CA LEU A 187 -19.04 -22.04 7.60
C LEU A 187 -18.85 -21.87 9.13
N GLU A 188 -19.04 -22.92 9.94
CA GLU A 188 -19.12 -22.75 11.40
C GLU A 188 -17.77 -22.87 12.11
N GLN A 189 -16.88 -23.75 11.64
CA GLN A 189 -15.58 -23.98 12.26
C GLN A 189 -14.64 -22.76 12.16
N HIS A 190 -14.72 -22.00 11.07
CA HIS A 190 -13.84 -20.86 10.82
C HIS A 190 -14.32 -19.56 11.48
N LYS A 191 -15.64 -19.33 11.58
CA LYS A 191 -16.20 -18.22 12.37
C LYS A 191 -15.82 -18.34 13.85
N HIS A 192 -15.78 -19.57 14.39
CA HIS A 192 -15.36 -19.83 15.77
C HIS A 192 -13.92 -19.36 16.07
N ASN A 193 -12.98 -19.54 15.12
CA ASN A 193 -11.60 -19.08 15.30
C ASN A 193 -11.44 -17.56 15.13
N THR A 194 -12.23 -16.91 14.27
CA THR A 194 -12.16 -15.46 14.05
C THR A 194 -12.86 -14.67 15.16
N ILE A 195 -13.97 -15.17 15.70
CA ILE A 195 -14.58 -14.64 16.93
C ILE A 195 -13.61 -14.85 18.11
N GLY A 196 -12.89 -15.97 18.15
CA GLY A 196 -11.80 -16.21 19.10
C GLY A 196 -10.66 -15.19 18.99
N PHE A 197 -10.34 -14.70 17.79
CA PHE A 197 -9.36 -13.63 17.58
C PHE A 197 -9.84 -12.27 18.11
N ILE A 198 -11.11 -11.92 17.88
CA ILE A 198 -11.75 -10.70 18.42
C ILE A 198 -11.83 -10.80 19.95
N GLN A 199 -12.27 -11.94 20.50
CA GLN A 199 -12.30 -12.18 21.94
C GLN A 199 -10.91 -12.18 22.56
N HIS A 200 -9.88 -12.72 21.91
CA HIS A 200 -8.49 -12.70 22.39
C HIS A 200 -7.90 -11.28 22.45
N CYS A 201 -8.13 -10.47 21.40
CA CYS A 201 -7.71 -9.07 21.37
C CYS A 201 -8.42 -8.25 22.47
N LEU A 202 -9.69 -8.56 22.76
CA LEU A 202 -10.48 -7.85 23.75
C LEU A 202 -10.24 -8.34 25.20
N SER A 203 -9.96 -9.63 25.43
CA SER A 203 -9.95 -10.25 26.77
C SER A 203 -8.57 -10.47 27.40
N GLY A 204 -7.45 -10.27 26.67
CA GLY A 204 -6.10 -10.43 27.21
C GLY A 204 -5.74 -11.84 27.69
N THR A 205 -6.54 -12.86 27.38
CA THR A 205 -6.35 -14.24 27.86
C THR A 205 -5.58 -15.08 26.83
N LYS A 206 -4.52 -15.78 27.24
CA LYS A 206 -3.75 -16.70 26.38
C LYS A 206 -4.62 -17.87 25.92
N VAL A 207 -4.88 -17.98 24.62
CA VAL A 207 -5.42 -19.19 24.01
C VAL A 207 -4.33 -19.81 23.16
N TYR A 208 -3.96 -21.05 23.47
CA TYR A 208 -3.03 -21.84 22.67
C TYR A 208 -3.72 -22.28 21.38
N TYR A 209 -3.19 -21.87 20.23
CA TYR A 209 -3.60 -22.44 18.95
C TYR A 209 -3.02 -23.87 18.83
N SER A 210 -3.85 -24.90 18.97
CA SER A 210 -3.48 -26.25 18.58
C SER A 210 -3.58 -26.38 17.05
N TYR A 211 -2.41 -26.42 16.41
CA TYR A 211 -2.32 -26.78 14.99
C TYR A 211 -2.58 -28.29 14.85
N VAL A 212 -3.72 -28.66 14.28
CA VAL A 212 -3.88 -30.02 13.72
C VAL A 212 -3.10 -30.04 12.40
N LYS A 213 -1.96 -30.74 12.39
CA LYS A 213 -1.28 -31.13 11.15
C LYS A 213 -2.28 -31.94 10.33
N VAL A 214 -2.65 -31.44 9.15
CA VAL A 214 -3.32 -32.26 8.14
C VAL A 214 -2.21 -32.91 7.33
N SER A 215 -2.10 -34.22 7.53
CA SER A 215 -1.23 -35.16 6.83
C SER A 215 -1.58 -35.27 5.34
#